data_AF-A0A0W0UN66-F1
#
_entry.id   AF-A0A0W0UN66-F1
#
_cell.length_a   1.000
_cell.length_b   1.000
_cell.length_c   1.000
_cell.angle_alpha   90.00
_cell.angle_beta   90.00
_cell.angle_gamma   90.00
#
_symmetry.space_group_name_H-M   'P 1'
#
loop_
_entity.id
_entity.type
_entity.pdbx_description
1 polymer ?
#
loop_
_entity_poly.entity_id
_entity_poly.type
_entity_poly.pdbx_seq_one_letter_code
_entity_poly.pdbx_strand_id
1 'polypeptide(L)'
;MQNNGGDTLTRTTNGSFTFSTPVAEGSPYNVTVSSQPVTQTCMVTNGSGTMGSSDVINVAVNCTENVTTLSVSATNTIPVGSGFGSITVTNTGTMHPALNVSLSLPSGWTDVIQDASGCTEIAPNNGTCILTFTSPTPYIAQGGLAVIGDNISNTPITAVAFTVQGFLVWEISSPTTVQVVDTEQFASDGWGPIGQTIGTDMTDGVANTNAIVTALGTSNNYGAVICNQSTVGGASVGEWYLPAACQLGPEGGIAGCPAGLANIQTNLINVGFGGFDVGHAYLSSSEDASDPDNRIWNETIVTGVLNPISKGSVGFVSCVRSLIY
;
A
#
# COMPACT_ATOMS: atom_id res chain seq x y z
N MET A 1 32.26 25.54 -7.00
CA MET A 1 32.43 26.91 -7.55
C MET A 1 33.82 27.00 -8.15
N GLN A 2 34.06 27.93 -9.05
CA GLN A 2 35.38 28.16 -9.63
C GLN A 2 35.64 29.64 -9.84
N ASN A 3 36.88 30.07 -9.71
CA ASN A 3 37.34 31.39 -10.13
C ASN A 3 38.20 31.27 -11.39
N ASN A 4 37.93 32.15 -12.36
CA ASN A 4 38.71 32.28 -13.61
C ASN A 4 38.92 30.96 -14.37
N GLY A 5 37.99 30.00 -14.24
CA GLY A 5 38.01 28.72 -14.95
C GLY A 5 39.07 27.71 -14.49
N GLY A 6 39.86 28.00 -13.44
CA GLY A 6 40.97 27.13 -13.01
C GLY A 6 41.07 26.88 -11.51
N ASP A 7 40.56 27.78 -10.66
CA ASP A 7 40.63 27.64 -9.20
C ASP A 7 39.30 27.15 -8.64
N THR A 8 39.17 25.82 -8.54
CA THR A 8 37.94 25.18 -8.10
C THR A 8 37.89 25.06 -6.58
N LEU A 9 36.75 25.44 -6.01
CA LEU A 9 36.45 25.32 -4.58
C LEU A 9 35.13 24.56 -4.38
N THR A 10 35.20 23.49 -3.60
CA THR A 10 34.01 22.72 -3.15
C THR A 10 33.51 23.28 -1.81
N ARG A 11 32.21 23.56 -1.73
CA ARG A 11 31.54 24.02 -0.50
C ARG A 11 30.33 23.14 -0.23
N THR A 12 30.18 22.73 1.02
CA THR A 12 29.07 21.88 1.51
C THR A 12 28.26 22.54 2.62
N THR A 13 28.67 23.73 3.08
CA THR A 13 28.04 24.48 4.17
C THR A 13 28.01 25.96 3.84
N ASN A 14 27.13 26.71 4.50
CA ASN A 14 27.10 28.17 4.42
C ASN A 14 28.34 28.80 5.10
N GLY A 15 28.67 30.04 4.74
CA GLY A 15 29.76 30.81 5.34
C GLY A 15 30.74 31.38 4.33
N SER A 16 31.67 32.20 4.83
CA SER A 16 32.71 32.83 4.02
C SER A 16 33.57 31.81 3.27
N PHE A 17 34.11 32.23 2.13
CA PHE A 17 34.99 31.41 1.31
C PHE A 17 36.15 32.25 0.77
N THR A 18 37.25 31.57 0.46
CA THR A 18 38.44 32.17 -0.15
C THR A 18 38.96 31.20 -1.21
N PHE A 19 39.26 31.73 -2.39
CA PHE A 19 39.88 30.98 -3.47
C PHE A 19 41.38 30.80 -3.19
N SER A 20 41.94 29.65 -3.57
CA SER A 20 43.31 29.27 -3.20
C SER A 20 44.38 30.06 -3.97
N THR A 21 44.03 30.50 -5.17
CA THR A 21 44.87 31.26 -6.09
C THR A 21 44.55 32.75 -5.97
N PRO A 22 45.47 33.58 -5.46
CA PRO A 22 45.29 35.02 -5.43
C PRO A 22 45.17 35.58 -6.85
N VAL A 23 44.31 36.57 -7.03
CA VAL A 23 44.18 37.32 -8.28
C VAL A 23 44.93 38.64 -8.13
N ALA A 24 45.86 38.92 -9.06
CA ALA A 24 46.71 40.11 -8.99
C ALA A 24 45.89 41.41 -9.09
N GLU A 25 46.35 42.48 -8.45
CA GLU A 25 45.76 43.81 -8.57
C GLU A 25 45.64 44.24 -10.05
N GLY A 26 44.51 44.83 -10.42
CA GLY A 26 44.19 45.23 -11.79
C GLY A 26 43.78 44.07 -12.71
N SER A 27 43.86 42.81 -12.26
CA SER A 27 43.38 41.65 -13.03
C SER A 27 41.90 41.37 -12.78
N PRO A 28 41.17 40.83 -13.77
CA PRO A 28 39.78 40.45 -13.60
C PRO A 28 39.65 39.17 -12.76
N TYR A 29 38.57 39.10 -11.99
CA TYR A 29 38.07 37.85 -11.39
C TYR A 29 36.70 37.50 -12.01
N ASN A 30 36.41 36.20 -12.05
CA ASN A 30 35.15 35.66 -12.56
C ASN A 30 34.82 34.37 -11.83
N VAL A 31 33.98 34.49 -10.81
CA VAL A 31 33.45 33.43 -9.95
C VAL A 31 32.18 32.88 -10.55
N THR A 32 32.17 31.58 -10.84
CA THR A 32 31.01 30.85 -11.36
C THR A 32 30.71 29.60 -10.54
N VAL A 33 29.49 29.10 -10.64
CA VAL A 33 29.15 27.75 -10.18
C VAL A 33 29.71 26.76 -11.19
N SER A 34 30.66 25.92 -10.76
CA SER A 34 31.32 24.93 -11.60
C SER A 34 30.42 23.72 -11.90
N SER A 35 29.60 23.32 -10.93
CA SER A 35 28.57 22.27 -11.04
C SER A 35 27.46 22.58 -10.05
N GLN A 36 26.20 22.50 -10.50
CA GLN A 36 25.02 22.69 -9.65
C GLN A 36 24.83 21.47 -8.74
N PRO A 37 24.48 21.64 -7.46
CA PRO A 37 24.03 20.53 -6.64
C PRO A 37 22.78 19.87 -7.25
N VAL A 38 22.62 18.55 -7.06
CA VAL A 38 21.50 17.78 -7.65
C VAL A 38 20.13 18.35 -7.28
N THR A 39 19.96 18.80 -6.04
CA THR A 39 18.68 19.25 -5.48
C THR A 39 18.61 20.76 -5.27
N GLN A 40 19.53 21.55 -5.82
CA GLN A 40 19.55 23.00 -5.62
C GLN A 40 19.98 23.76 -6.88
N THR A 41 19.54 25.01 -6.97
CA THR A 41 20.01 25.97 -7.96
C THR A 41 20.77 27.08 -7.26
N CYS A 42 22.06 27.18 -7.53
CA CYS A 42 22.96 28.20 -7.00
C CYS A 42 23.19 29.32 -8.02
N MET A 43 23.06 30.57 -7.57
CA MET A 43 23.37 31.77 -8.33
C MET A 43 24.47 32.58 -7.64
N VAL A 44 25.44 33.06 -8.42
CA VAL A 44 26.49 33.98 -7.95
C VAL A 44 26.06 35.42 -8.19
N THR A 45 26.14 36.25 -7.16
CA THR A 45 25.98 37.71 -7.24
C THR A 45 27.32 38.38 -6.98
N ASN A 46 27.60 39.48 -7.69
CA ASN A 46 28.93 40.12 -7.73
C ASN A 46 30.04 39.14 -8.14
N GLY A 47 29.74 38.19 -9.03
CA GLY A 47 30.68 37.15 -9.42
C GLY A 47 31.86 37.64 -10.28
N SER A 48 31.81 38.85 -10.83
CA SER A 48 32.88 39.37 -11.68
C SER A 48 33.23 40.81 -11.36
N GLY A 49 34.48 41.17 -11.66
CA GLY A 49 35.02 42.51 -11.44
C GLY A 49 36.53 42.55 -11.63
N THR A 50 37.15 43.68 -11.26
CA THR A 50 38.61 43.84 -11.25
C THR A 50 39.09 43.86 -9.81
N MET A 51 40.17 43.13 -9.52
CA MET A 51 40.78 43.16 -8.18
C MET A 51 41.41 44.52 -7.91
N GLY A 52 41.01 45.16 -6.81
CA GLY A 52 41.64 46.36 -6.29
C GLY A 52 42.82 46.04 -5.37
N SER A 53 43.26 47.03 -4.61
CA SER A 53 44.32 46.90 -3.60
C SER A 53 43.86 46.21 -2.31
N SER A 54 42.60 45.76 -2.23
CA SER A 54 42.01 45.03 -1.10
C SER A 54 41.15 43.88 -1.60
N ASP A 55 40.98 42.87 -0.75
CA ASP A 55 40.20 41.67 -1.06
C ASP A 55 38.73 41.99 -1.37
N VAL A 56 38.18 41.33 -2.39
CA VAL A 56 36.76 41.40 -2.73
C VAL A 56 35.99 40.44 -1.82
N ILE A 57 35.20 40.98 -0.89
CA ILE A 57 34.45 40.20 0.12
C ILE A 57 32.94 40.19 -0.11
N ASN A 58 32.44 40.81 -1.18
CA ASN A 58 31.01 40.95 -1.47
C ASN A 58 30.48 39.97 -2.54
N VAL A 59 31.32 39.02 -3.00
CA VAL A 59 30.86 37.90 -3.83
C VAL A 59 29.99 37.01 -2.97
N ALA A 60 28.73 36.84 -3.35
CA ALA A 60 27.78 35.98 -2.64
C ALA A 60 27.24 34.89 -3.56
N VAL A 61 27.06 33.69 -2.99
CA VAL A 61 26.46 32.55 -3.69
C VAL A 61 25.25 32.10 -2.90
N ASN A 62 24.09 32.18 -3.55
CA ASN A 62 22.81 31.82 -2.96
C ASN A 62 22.28 30.59 -3.68
N CYS A 63 22.03 29.53 -2.91
CA CYS A 63 21.45 28.28 -3.42
C CYS A 63 20.02 28.13 -2.91
N THR A 64 19.10 27.81 -3.81
CA THR A 64 17.69 27.53 -3.49
C THR A 64 17.38 26.07 -3.74
N GLU A 65 16.63 25.44 -2.84
CA GLU A 65 16.20 24.04 -3.01
C GLU A 65 15.22 23.88 -4.18
N ASN A 66 15.47 22.88 -5.00
CA ASN A 66 14.65 22.51 -6.14
C ASN A 66 13.63 21.45 -5.69
N VAL A 67 12.64 21.85 -4.90
CA VAL A 67 11.63 20.91 -4.39
C VAL A 67 10.47 20.69 -5.37
N THR A 68 9.87 19.51 -5.34
CA THR A 68 8.63 19.18 -6.05
C THR A 68 7.65 18.38 -5.18
N THR A 69 6.47 18.08 -5.76
CA THR A 69 5.40 17.28 -5.16
C THR A 69 5.01 16.14 -6.08
N LEU A 70 4.61 15.01 -5.50
CA LEU A 70 4.21 13.81 -6.21
C LEU A 70 2.76 13.45 -5.89
N SER A 71 2.13 12.70 -6.78
CA SER A 71 0.91 11.93 -6.50
C SER A 71 1.06 10.47 -6.93
N VAL A 72 0.31 9.60 -6.28
CA VAL A 72 0.31 8.16 -6.48
C VAL A 72 -1.08 7.60 -6.23
N SER A 73 -1.42 6.47 -6.86
CA SER A 73 -2.64 5.73 -6.55
C SER A 73 -2.67 5.32 -5.08
N ALA A 74 -3.84 5.44 -4.43
CA ALA A 74 -3.99 5.16 -3.00
C ALA A 74 -3.71 3.69 -2.65
N THR A 75 -4.05 2.76 -3.55
CA THR A 75 -3.91 1.31 -3.37
C THR A 75 -3.31 0.67 -4.61
N ASN A 76 -2.37 -0.26 -4.42
CA ASN A 76 -1.72 -1.00 -5.50
C ASN A 76 -1.54 -2.48 -5.12
N THR A 77 -1.38 -3.35 -6.11
CA THR A 77 -1.20 -4.79 -5.87
C THR A 77 0.09 -5.33 -6.47
N ILE A 78 0.67 -6.32 -5.81
CA ILE A 78 1.83 -7.08 -6.31
C ILE A 78 1.39 -8.54 -6.47
N PRO A 79 1.38 -9.09 -7.69
CA PRO A 79 1.11 -10.50 -7.90
C PRO A 79 2.31 -11.35 -7.49
N VAL A 80 2.03 -12.47 -6.83
CA VAL A 80 3.03 -13.42 -6.33
C VAL A 80 3.32 -14.48 -7.40
N GLY A 81 4.59 -14.81 -7.60
CA GLY A 81 5.05 -15.93 -8.43
C GLY A 81 4.86 -15.78 -9.95
N SER A 82 4.07 -14.78 -10.40
CA SER A 82 3.87 -14.49 -11.82
C SER A 82 3.55 -13.01 -12.04
N GLY A 83 4.03 -12.43 -13.14
CA GLY A 83 3.78 -11.04 -13.49
C GLY A 83 4.53 -10.01 -12.63
N PHE A 84 4.07 -8.77 -12.68
CA PHE A 84 4.62 -7.67 -11.92
C PHE A 84 3.52 -6.69 -11.48
N GLY A 85 3.68 -6.12 -10.29
CA GLY A 85 2.89 -4.98 -9.83
C GLY A 85 3.43 -3.71 -10.47
N SER A 86 2.56 -2.73 -10.74
CA SER A 86 2.96 -1.45 -11.32
C SER A 86 2.34 -0.31 -10.52
N ILE A 87 3.17 0.64 -10.11
CA ILE A 87 2.74 1.86 -9.43
C ILE A 87 3.15 3.04 -10.30
N THR A 88 2.17 3.75 -10.84
CA THR A 88 2.41 5.00 -11.56
C THR A 88 2.55 6.14 -10.57
N VAL A 89 3.69 6.83 -10.64
CA VAL A 89 3.96 8.03 -9.86
C VAL A 89 3.92 9.24 -10.79
N THR A 90 3.24 10.30 -10.38
CA THR A 90 3.10 11.52 -11.17
C THR A 90 3.76 12.69 -10.46
N ASN A 91 4.60 13.44 -11.17
CA ASN A 91 5.13 14.71 -10.67
C ASN A 91 4.11 15.83 -10.89
N THR A 92 3.45 16.22 -9.80
CA THR A 92 2.43 17.28 -9.81
C THR A 92 3.03 18.68 -9.70
N GLY A 93 4.33 18.79 -9.42
CA GLY A 93 5.03 20.07 -9.43
C GLY A 93 5.21 20.62 -10.84
N THR A 94 5.27 21.93 -10.94
CA THR A 94 5.29 22.64 -12.23
C THR A 94 6.68 23.12 -12.66
N MET A 95 7.64 23.17 -11.72
CA MET A 95 8.94 23.81 -11.95
C MET A 95 10.13 22.84 -11.97
N HIS A 96 10.15 21.83 -11.10
CA HIS A 96 11.32 20.97 -10.93
C HIS A 96 11.00 19.50 -11.25
N PRO A 97 11.94 18.76 -11.87
CA PRO A 97 11.80 17.32 -11.99
C PRO A 97 11.85 16.66 -10.61
N ALA A 98 11.22 15.50 -10.47
CA ALA A 98 11.39 14.63 -9.30
C ALA A 98 12.56 13.68 -9.56
N LEU A 99 13.44 13.48 -8.58
CA LEU A 99 14.69 12.74 -8.76
C LEU A 99 14.74 11.48 -7.89
N ASN A 100 15.25 10.39 -8.48
CA ASN A 100 15.50 9.10 -7.83
C ASN A 100 14.29 8.60 -7.01
N VAL A 101 13.12 8.62 -7.66
CA VAL A 101 11.86 8.27 -7.01
C VAL A 101 11.74 6.77 -6.81
N SER A 102 11.33 6.36 -5.61
CA SER A 102 11.15 4.96 -5.23
C SER A 102 10.08 4.82 -4.14
N LEU A 103 9.56 3.60 -3.93
CA LEU A 103 8.75 3.28 -2.75
C LEU A 103 9.66 2.83 -1.62
N SER A 104 9.43 3.37 -0.42
CA SER A 104 10.07 2.90 0.80
C SER A 104 9.41 1.57 1.23
N LEU A 105 10.03 0.45 0.85
CA LEU A 105 9.52 -0.87 1.21
C LEU A 105 9.70 -1.18 2.71
N PRO A 106 8.74 -1.86 3.35
CA PRO A 106 8.90 -2.36 4.70
C PRO A 106 10.11 -3.28 4.82
N SER A 107 10.85 -3.21 5.92
CA SER A 107 12.05 -4.03 6.12
C SER A 107 11.78 -5.53 6.17
N GLY A 108 10.53 -5.94 6.47
CA GLY A 108 10.11 -7.34 6.46
C GLY A 108 9.85 -7.91 5.07
N TRP A 109 9.73 -7.05 4.05
CA TRP A 109 9.44 -7.46 2.66
C TRP A 109 10.73 -7.79 1.92
N THR A 110 11.46 -8.79 2.42
CA THR A 110 12.82 -9.13 1.98
C THR A 110 12.91 -9.67 0.57
N ASP A 111 11.82 -10.27 0.06
CA ASP A 111 11.79 -10.91 -1.26
C ASP A 111 11.16 -10.00 -2.33
N VAL A 112 10.68 -8.82 -1.95
CA VAL A 112 10.09 -7.85 -2.88
C VAL A 112 11.19 -7.12 -3.61
N ILE A 113 11.23 -7.28 -4.93
CA ILE A 113 12.15 -6.58 -5.82
C ILE A 113 11.40 -5.41 -6.43
N GLN A 114 11.90 -4.20 -6.19
CA GLN A 114 11.46 -2.98 -6.85
C GLN A 114 12.45 -2.60 -7.95
N ASP A 115 11.96 -2.42 -9.18
CA ASP A 115 12.67 -1.74 -10.24
C ASP A 115 12.16 -0.29 -10.36
N ALA A 116 13.07 0.64 -10.04
CA ALA A 116 12.87 2.07 -10.11
C ALA A 116 13.70 2.75 -11.22
N SER A 117 14.27 1.96 -12.15
CA SER A 117 15.12 2.48 -13.23
C SER A 117 14.42 3.49 -14.13
N GLY A 118 13.09 3.36 -14.29
CA GLY A 118 12.26 4.33 -15.01
C GLY A 118 11.95 5.61 -14.23
N CYS A 119 12.34 5.71 -12.96
CA CYS A 119 11.97 6.79 -12.04
C CYS A 119 13.19 7.60 -11.54
N THR A 120 14.32 7.55 -12.25
CA THR A 120 15.52 8.37 -11.93
C THR A 120 15.25 9.87 -12.10
N GLU A 121 14.40 10.24 -13.06
CA GLU A 121 13.96 11.61 -13.30
C GLU A 121 12.51 11.60 -13.83
N ILE A 122 11.62 12.36 -13.19
CA ILE A 122 10.24 12.58 -13.63
C ILE A 122 10.05 14.04 -13.98
N ALA A 123 9.77 14.34 -15.25
CA ALA A 123 9.57 15.71 -15.73
C ALA A 123 8.45 16.45 -14.94
N PRO A 124 8.54 17.78 -14.75
CA PRO A 124 7.46 18.57 -14.17
C PRO A 124 6.22 18.59 -15.08
N ASN A 125 5.12 19.16 -14.58
CA ASN A 125 3.85 19.32 -15.30
C ASN A 125 3.19 17.99 -15.66
N ASN A 126 2.99 17.14 -14.64
CA ASN A 126 2.35 15.83 -14.74
C ASN A 126 3.15 14.80 -15.56
N GLY A 127 4.48 14.92 -15.59
CA GLY A 127 5.32 13.81 -16.02
C GLY A 127 5.09 12.60 -15.12
N THR A 128 5.23 11.40 -15.67
CA THR A 128 4.99 10.15 -14.94
C THR A 128 6.17 9.20 -15.07
N CYS A 129 6.30 8.31 -14.09
CA CYS A 129 7.10 7.11 -14.19
C CYS A 129 6.34 5.91 -13.62
N ILE A 130 6.85 4.71 -13.89
CA ILE A 130 6.28 3.47 -13.37
C ILE A 130 7.35 2.79 -12.53
N LEU A 131 7.02 2.55 -11.25
CA LEU A 131 7.73 1.60 -10.40
C LEU A 131 7.16 0.21 -10.66
N THR A 132 8.02 -0.76 -10.93
CA THR A 132 7.58 -2.15 -11.11
C THR A 132 8.06 -3.03 -9.96
N PHE A 133 7.23 -3.99 -9.57
CA PHE A 133 7.47 -4.84 -8.41
C PHE A 133 7.28 -6.30 -8.75
N THR A 134 8.18 -7.16 -8.30
CA THR A 134 8.01 -8.61 -8.35
C THR A 134 8.25 -9.19 -6.97
N SER A 135 7.56 -10.31 -6.68
CA SER A 135 7.78 -11.05 -5.43
C SER A 135 7.51 -12.54 -5.62
N PRO A 136 8.40 -13.43 -5.18
CA PRO A 136 8.15 -14.86 -5.14
C PRO A 136 7.29 -15.27 -3.94
N THR A 137 7.16 -14.41 -2.91
CA THR A 137 6.41 -14.67 -1.68
C THR A 137 5.38 -13.57 -1.41
N PRO A 138 4.23 -13.90 -0.77
CA PRO A 138 3.25 -12.94 -0.33
C PRO A 138 3.67 -12.27 0.98
N TYR A 139 3.15 -11.06 1.20
CA TYR A 139 3.15 -10.40 2.50
C TYR A 139 1.73 -9.90 2.82
N ILE A 140 1.44 -9.69 4.11
CA ILE A 140 0.20 -9.02 4.52
C ILE A 140 0.23 -7.58 4.02
N ALA A 141 -0.91 -7.08 3.53
CA ALA A 141 -0.99 -5.76 2.95
C ALA A 141 -0.60 -4.68 3.97
N GLN A 142 0.02 -3.60 3.47
CA GLN A 142 0.49 -2.52 4.31
C GLN A 142 0.12 -1.16 3.70
N GLY A 143 -0.51 -0.32 4.52
CA GLY A 143 -0.77 1.08 4.23
C GLY A 143 0.38 2.01 4.65
N GLY A 144 0.31 3.26 4.22
CA GLY A 144 1.26 4.29 4.66
C GLY A 144 2.67 4.17 4.07
N LEU A 145 2.82 3.44 2.96
CA LEU A 145 4.10 3.29 2.27
C LEU A 145 4.46 4.58 1.55
N ALA A 146 5.58 5.17 1.96
CA ALA A 146 6.05 6.46 1.46
C ALA A 146 6.68 6.34 0.07
N VAL A 147 6.26 7.18 -0.88
CA VAL A 147 6.96 7.38 -2.16
C VAL A 147 8.02 8.47 -1.99
N ILE A 148 9.27 8.04 -1.87
CA ILE A 148 10.41 8.89 -1.55
C ILE A 148 11.16 9.32 -2.83
N GLY A 149 11.96 10.37 -2.71
CA GLY A 149 12.88 10.85 -3.74
C GLY A 149 13.75 11.98 -3.18
N ASP A 150 14.78 12.37 -3.91
CA ASP A 150 15.84 13.26 -3.39
C ASP A 150 15.36 14.68 -3.09
N ASN A 151 14.27 15.12 -3.74
CA ASN A 151 13.79 16.50 -3.69
C ASN A 151 12.27 16.62 -3.49
N ILE A 152 11.70 15.70 -2.71
CA ILE A 152 10.25 15.64 -2.46
C ILE A 152 9.93 16.32 -1.13
N SER A 153 9.11 17.38 -1.19
CA SER A 153 8.73 18.18 0.00
C SER A 153 7.56 17.60 0.80
N ASN A 154 6.64 16.90 0.12
CA ASN A 154 5.51 16.21 0.71
C ASN A 154 5.44 14.81 0.09
N THR A 155 5.97 13.83 0.81
CA THR A 155 5.99 12.44 0.38
C THR A 155 4.56 11.88 0.39
N PRO A 156 3.96 11.56 -0.77
CA PRO A 156 2.67 10.92 -0.77
C PRO A 156 2.81 9.47 -0.27
N ILE A 157 1.73 8.94 0.29
CA ILE A 157 1.66 7.57 0.77
C ILE A 157 0.72 6.74 -0.09
N THR A 158 0.97 5.44 -0.13
CA THR A 158 0.12 4.44 -0.78
C THR A 158 -0.01 3.20 0.11
N ALA A 159 -0.94 2.32 -0.23
CA ALA A 159 -1.07 1.00 0.34
C ALA A 159 -0.76 -0.06 -0.72
N VAL A 160 -0.13 -1.15 -0.32
CA VAL A 160 0.21 -2.28 -1.20
C VAL A 160 -0.31 -3.58 -0.60
N ALA A 161 -1.02 -4.37 -1.40
CA ALA A 161 -1.45 -5.72 -1.07
C ALA A 161 -0.86 -6.74 -2.04
N PHE A 162 -0.82 -8.00 -1.61
CA PHE A 162 -0.35 -9.10 -2.46
C PHE A 162 -1.53 -9.88 -3.02
N THR A 163 -1.37 -10.36 -4.26
CA THR A 163 -2.34 -11.24 -4.89
C THR A 163 -1.74 -12.58 -5.26
N VAL A 164 -2.52 -13.65 -5.05
CA VAL A 164 -2.21 -15.00 -5.52
C VAL A 164 -3.32 -15.42 -6.46
N GLN A 165 -2.96 -15.78 -7.69
CA GLN A 165 -3.91 -16.13 -8.76
C GLN A 165 -4.99 -15.04 -8.99
N GLY A 166 -4.64 -13.77 -8.75
CA GLY A 166 -5.55 -12.62 -8.91
C GLY A 166 -6.37 -12.24 -7.67
N PHE A 167 -6.34 -13.05 -6.59
CA PHE A 167 -7.11 -12.80 -5.37
C PHE A 167 -6.25 -12.18 -4.27
N LEU A 168 -6.83 -11.29 -3.46
CA LEU A 168 -6.13 -10.59 -2.38
C LEU A 168 -5.81 -11.53 -1.23
N VAL A 169 -4.55 -11.51 -0.77
CA VAL A 169 -4.09 -12.28 0.40
C VAL A 169 -4.47 -11.53 1.68
N TRP A 170 -5.17 -12.20 2.60
CA TRP A 170 -5.49 -11.67 3.93
C TRP A 170 -4.83 -12.46 5.07
N GLU A 171 -4.36 -13.68 4.82
CA GLU A 171 -3.60 -14.48 5.79
C GLU A 171 -2.49 -15.27 5.07
N ILE A 172 -1.34 -15.40 5.73
CA ILE A 172 -0.28 -16.33 5.34
C ILE A 172 -0.30 -17.49 6.33
N SER A 173 -0.98 -18.58 5.95
CA SER A 173 -1.17 -19.75 6.81
C SER A 173 0.10 -20.61 6.92
N SER A 174 0.95 -20.60 5.88
CA SER A 174 2.22 -21.33 5.86
C SER A 174 3.18 -20.73 4.82
N PRO A 175 4.45 -21.18 4.74
CA PRO A 175 5.39 -20.75 3.71
C PRO A 175 4.96 -21.01 2.25
N THR A 176 3.94 -21.84 2.03
CA THR A 176 3.43 -22.20 0.70
C THR A 176 1.92 -22.07 0.59
N THR A 177 1.25 -21.48 1.58
CA THR A 177 -0.22 -21.44 1.63
C THR A 177 -0.71 -20.12 2.19
N VAL A 178 -1.66 -19.52 1.48
CA VAL A 178 -2.34 -18.28 1.87
C VAL A 178 -3.84 -18.51 1.95
N GLN A 179 -4.51 -17.70 2.75
CA GLN A 179 -5.94 -17.45 2.55
C GLN A 179 -6.12 -16.22 1.68
N VAL A 180 -6.97 -16.36 0.66
CA VAL A 180 -7.35 -15.27 -0.22
C VAL A 180 -8.84 -14.97 -0.10
N VAL A 181 -9.21 -13.77 -0.48
CA VAL A 181 -10.61 -13.31 -0.52
C VAL A 181 -11.03 -13.02 -1.95
N ASP A 182 -12.26 -13.41 -2.28
CA ASP A 182 -12.95 -12.95 -3.48
C ASP A 182 -13.52 -11.54 -3.23
N THR A 183 -13.09 -10.60 -4.05
CA THR A 183 -13.55 -9.21 -3.98
C THR A 183 -14.92 -9.02 -4.62
N GLU A 184 -15.42 -10.01 -5.37
CA GLU A 184 -16.81 -10.02 -5.80
C GLU A 184 -17.72 -10.32 -4.60
N GLN A 185 -18.76 -9.50 -4.45
CA GLN A 185 -19.68 -9.57 -3.33
C GLN A 185 -21.01 -10.09 -3.81
N PHE A 186 -21.57 -11.04 -3.07
CA PHE A 186 -22.81 -11.69 -3.44
C PHE A 186 -23.89 -11.35 -2.42
N ALA A 187 -25.06 -10.95 -2.90
CA ALA A 187 -26.24 -10.88 -2.05
C ALA A 187 -26.70 -12.31 -1.70
N SER A 188 -26.99 -12.54 -0.43
CA SER A 188 -27.55 -13.80 0.06
C SER A 188 -29.02 -13.64 0.44
N ASP A 189 -29.77 -14.74 0.33
CA ASP A 189 -31.16 -14.83 0.83
C ASP A 189 -31.21 -14.98 2.37
N GLY A 190 -30.05 -14.89 3.03
CA GLY A 190 -29.85 -15.03 4.47
C GLY A 190 -28.78 -16.07 4.83
N TRP A 191 -28.66 -16.37 6.11
CA TRP A 191 -27.71 -17.36 6.62
C TRP A 191 -28.28 -18.78 6.60
N GLY A 192 -29.55 -18.93 6.98
CA GLY A 192 -30.22 -20.23 7.10
C GLY A 192 -31.55 -20.13 7.87
N PRO A 193 -32.25 -21.25 8.10
CA PRO A 193 -33.47 -21.27 8.88
C PRO A 193 -33.21 -20.97 10.37
N ILE A 194 -34.23 -20.45 11.04
CA ILE A 194 -34.24 -20.20 12.49
C ILE A 194 -34.55 -21.52 13.24
N GLY A 195 -34.00 -21.70 14.44
CA GLY A 195 -34.30 -22.82 15.34
C GLY A 195 -33.37 -24.02 15.24
N GLN A 196 -32.18 -23.84 14.65
CA GLN A 196 -31.16 -24.89 14.50
C GLN A 196 -29.79 -24.30 14.78
N THR A 197 -28.90 -25.06 15.41
CA THR A 197 -27.49 -24.70 15.61
C THR A 197 -26.62 -25.61 14.74
N ILE A 198 -25.75 -25.05 13.89
CA ILE A 198 -24.97 -25.78 12.89
C ILE A 198 -23.52 -25.29 12.82
N GLY A 199 -23.30 -24.00 12.55
CA GLY A 199 -21.99 -23.40 12.29
C GLY A 199 -21.55 -22.53 13.46
N THR A 200 -20.97 -23.12 14.49
CA THR A 200 -20.66 -22.41 15.74
C THR A 200 -19.20 -21.98 15.88
N ASP A 201 -18.30 -22.45 15.02
CA ASP A 201 -16.88 -22.15 15.17
C ASP A 201 -16.61 -20.67 14.85
N MET A 202 -15.87 -19.98 15.71
CA MET A 202 -15.59 -18.56 15.52
C MET A 202 -14.40 -18.31 14.58
N THR A 203 -13.59 -19.34 14.31
CA THR A 203 -12.29 -19.25 13.63
C THR A 203 -12.16 -20.16 12.42
N ASP A 204 -12.99 -21.19 12.30
CA ASP A 204 -12.96 -22.16 11.20
C ASP A 204 -14.20 -22.04 10.29
N GLY A 205 -14.11 -21.13 9.33
CA GLY A 205 -15.18 -20.94 8.33
C GLY A 205 -15.35 -22.13 7.38
N VAL A 206 -14.31 -22.94 7.19
CA VAL A 206 -14.37 -24.14 6.35
C VAL A 206 -15.26 -25.18 7.02
N ALA A 207 -14.99 -25.47 8.31
CA ALA A 207 -15.80 -26.40 9.10
C ALA A 207 -17.26 -25.97 9.15
N ASN A 208 -17.52 -24.69 9.45
CA ASN A 208 -18.88 -24.16 9.48
C ASN A 208 -19.58 -24.29 8.12
N THR A 209 -18.92 -23.84 7.04
CA THR A 209 -19.51 -23.88 5.70
C THR A 209 -19.89 -25.30 5.29
N ASN A 210 -19.00 -26.27 5.54
CA ASN A 210 -19.26 -27.68 5.24
C ASN A 210 -20.41 -28.25 6.08
N ALA A 211 -20.48 -27.89 7.36
CA ALA A 211 -21.58 -28.30 8.24
C ALA A 211 -22.92 -27.74 7.76
N ILE A 212 -22.97 -26.45 7.41
CA ILE A 212 -24.17 -25.76 6.90
C ILE A 212 -24.66 -26.39 5.60
N VAL A 213 -23.77 -26.60 4.62
CA VAL A 213 -24.11 -27.22 3.33
C VAL A 213 -24.59 -28.65 3.50
N THR A 214 -23.98 -29.42 4.42
CA THR A 214 -24.40 -30.79 4.72
C THR A 214 -25.79 -30.83 5.34
N ALA A 215 -26.08 -29.92 6.28
CA ALA A 215 -27.33 -29.90 7.01
C ALA A 215 -28.50 -29.33 6.19
N LEU A 216 -28.24 -28.28 5.40
CA LEU A 216 -29.29 -27.51 4.72
C LEU A 216 -29.40 -27.80 3.21
N GLY A 217 -28.43 -28.54 2.65
CA GLY A 217 -28.32 -28.77 1.22
C GLY A 217 -27.91 -27.50 0.47
N THR A 218 -28.02 -27.55 -0.87
CA THR A 218 -27.51 -26.52 -1.78
C THR A 218 -28.62 -25.82 -2.59
N SER A 219 -29.88 -26.09 -2.31
CA SER A 219 -31.01 -25.55 -3.08
C SER A 219 -31.34 -24.08 -2.77
N ASN A 220 -30.83 -23.55 -1.65
CA ASN A 220 -31.06 -22.17 -1.21
C ASN A 220 -29.80 -21.33 -1.40
N ASN A 221 -29.95 -20.03 -1.70
CA ASN A 221 -28.83 -19.10 -1.81
C ASN A 221 -28.41 -18.56 -0.44
N TYR A 222 -28.16 -19.47 0.51
CA TYR A 222 -27.55 -19.09 1.79
C TYR A 222 -26.09 -18.77 1.60
N GLY A 223 -25.55 -17.87 2.43
CA GLY A 223 -24.16 -17.40 2.30
C GLY A 223 -23.11 -18.52 2.19
N ALA A 224 -23.23 -19.55 3.03
CA ALA A 224 -22.35 -20.72 2.99
C ALA A 224 -22.49 -21.52 1.69
N VAL A 225 -23.71 -21.65 1.15
CA VAL A 225 -23.96 -22.34 -0.12
C VAL A 225 -23.39 -21.55 -1.29
N ILE A 226 -23.59 -20.22 -1.31
CA ILE A 226 -23.04 -19.33 -2.35
C ILE A 226 -21.53 -19.52 -2.44
N CYS A 227 -20.83 -19.46 -1.31
CA CYS A 227 -19.38 -19.66 -1.30
C CYS A 227 -19.00 -21.09 -1.68
N ASN A 228 -19.61 -22.10 -1.05
CA ASN A 228 -19.30 -23.50 -1.35
C ASN A 228 -19.47 -23.87 -2.83
N GLN A 229 -20.46 -23.31 -3.52
CA GLN A 229 -20.75 -23.58 -4.93
C GLN A 229 -19.99 -22.67 -5.90
N SER A 230 -19.23 -21.68 -5.41
CA SER A 230 -18.46 -20.79 -6.26
C SER A 230 -17.36 -21.55 -7.00
N THR A 231 -17.20 -21.24 -8.29
CA THR A 231 -16.13 -21.77 -9.16
C THR A 231 -15.21 -20.66 -9.66
N VAL A 232 -15.32 -19.46 -9.06
CA VAL A 232 -14.52 -18.29 -9.41
C VAL A 232 -13.03 -18.61 -9.28
N GLY A 233 -12.24 -18.16 -10.26
CA GLY A 233 -10.82 -18.48 -10.34
C GLY A 233 -10.52 -19.96 -10.58
N GLY A 234 -11.43 -20.68 -11.24
CA GLY A 234 -11.27 -22.10 -11.60
C GLY A 234 -11.38 -23.05 -10.40
N ALA A 235 -12.02 -22.61 -9.31
CA ALA A 235 -12.18 -23.41 -8.11
C ALA A 235 -13.09 -24.63 -8.33
N SER A 236 -12.80 -25.72 -7.63
CA SER A 236 -13.75 -26.82 -7.47
C SER A 236 -14.79 -26.49 -6.41
N VAL A 237 -15.99 -27.07 -6.54
CA VAL A 237 -17.04 -26.96 -5.51
C VAL A 237 -16.49 -27.42 -4.15
N GLY A 238 -16.68 -26.60 -3.13
CA GLY A 238 -16.20 -26.81 -1.77
C GLY A 238 -14.85 -26.17 -1.43
N GLU A 239 -14.15 -25.58 -2.40
CA GLU A 239 -12.88 -24.87 -2.12
C GLU A 239 -13.11 -23.46 -1.54
N TRP A 240 -14.13 -22.77 -2.02
CA TRP A 240 -14.57 -21.50 -1.46
C TRP A 240 -15.48 -21.73 -0.26
N TYR A 241 -15.31 -20.93 0.78
CA TYR A 241 -16.09 -21.01 2.00
C TYR A 241 -16.49 -19.63 2.52
N LEU A 242 -17.55 -19.60 3.32
CA LEU A 242 -17.96 -18.39 4.02
C LEU A 242 -17.08 -18.24 5.28
N PRO A 243 -16.32 -17.14 5.41
CA PRO A 243 -15.40 -16.96 6.53
C PRO A 243 -16.16 -16.96 7.87
N ALA A 244 -15.52 -17.51 8.90
CA ALA A 244 -16.01 -17.42 10.27
C ALA A 244 -15.92 -15.97 10.78
N ALA A 245 -16.63 -15.66 11.86
CA ALA A 245 -16.73 -14.31 12.40
C ALA A 245 -15.36 -13.67 12.66
N CYS A 246 -14.41 -14.41 13.24
CA CYS A 246 -13.07 -13.91 13.53
C CYS A 246 -12.12 -13.94 12.34
N GLN A 247 -12.51 -14.52 11.21
CA GLN A 247 -11.78 -14.41 9.94
C GLN A 247 -12.23 -13.15 9.18
N LEU A 248 -13.49 -12.72 9.35
CA LEU A 248 -14.00 -11.44 8.85
C LEU A 248 -13.47 -10.27 9.68
N GLY A 249 -13.90 -10.22 10.95
CA GLY A 249 -13.72 -9.07 11.81
C GLY A 249 -12.51 -9.14 12.75
N PRO A 250 -12.14 -8.00 13.35
CA PRO A 250 -10.90 -7.86 14.09
C PRO A 250 -10.94 -8.57 15.45
N GLU A 251 -9.75 -8.69 16.04
CA GLU A 251 -9.55 -9.25 17.39
C GLU A 251 -10.35 -8.50 18.46
N GLY A 252 -10.81 -9.23 19.47
CA GLY A 252 -11.60 -8.65 20.56
C GLY A 252 -13.05 -8.37 20.18
N GLY A 253 -13.59 -7.24 20.66
CA GLY A 253 -14.99 -6.89 20.52
C GLY A 253 -15.95 -7.81 21.29
N ILE A 254 -17.25 -7.69 21.00
CA ILE A 254 -18.29 -8.48 21.68
C ILE A 254 -18.31 -9.95 21.27
N ALA A 255 -17.71 -10.29 20.12
CA ALA A 255 -17.60 -11.66 19.61
C ALA A 255 -16.48 -12.46 20.30
N GLY A 256 -15.54 -11.80 20.98
CA GLY A 256 -14.49 -12.46 21.74
C GLY A 256 -13.42 -13.13 20.87
N CYS A 257 -13.09 -12.55 19.71
CA CYS A 257 -12.11 -13.13 18.80
C CYS A 257 -10.71 -13.20 19.44
N PRO A 258 -10.03 -14.37 19.37
CA PRO A 258 -8.68 -14.53 19.94
C PRO A 258 -7.69 -13.49 19.41
N ALA A 259 -6.78 -13.06 20.28
CA ALA A 259 -5.72 -12.13 19.90
C ALA A 259 -4.66 -12.80 19.01
N GLY A 260 -4.05 -12.04 18.12
CA GLY A 260 -3.10 -12.48 17.10
C GLY A 260 -3.70 -13.17 15.87
N LEU A 261 -5.03 -13.20 15.70
CA LEU A 261 -5.66 -13.82 14.54
C LEU A 261 -5.71 -12.88 13.34
N ALA A 262 -5.20 -13.38 12.21
CA ALA A 262 -5.39 -12.72 10.93
C ALA A 262 -6.88 -12.62 10.59
N ASN A 263 -7.28 -11.48 10.05
CA ASN A 263 -8.66 -11.21 9.66
C ASN A 263 -8.70 -10.22 8.49
N ILE A 264 -9.77 -10.29 7.71
CA ILE A 264 -9.97 -9.48 6.51
C ILE A 264 -10.08 -7.99 6.85
N GLN A 265 -10.75 -7.63 7.94
CA GLN A 265 -10.92 -6.23 8.35
C GLN A 265 -9.58 -5.53 8.55
N THR A 266 -8.69 -6.14 9.34
CA THR A 266 -7.40 -5.54 9.68
C THR A 266 -6.43 -5.62 8.52
N ASN A 267 -6.37 -6.76 7.85
CA ASN A 267 -5.34 -7.03 6.85
C ASN A 267 -5.66 -6.51 5.45
N LEU A 268 -6.92 -6.16 5.16
CA LEU A 268 -7.33 -5.62 3.87
C LEU A 268 -8.16 -4.34 3.99
N ILE A 269 -9.28 -4.37 4.70
CA ILE A 269 -10.25 -3.26 4.68
C ILE A 269 -9.66 -1.98 5.30
N ASN A 270 -9.05 -2.09 6.48
CA ASN A 270 -8.44 -0.96 7.19
C ASN A 270 -7.28 -0.31 6.41
N VAL A 271 -6.69 -1.04 5.46
CA VAL A 271 -5.61 -0.56 4.58
C VAL A 271 -6.11 -0.20 3.17
N GLY A 272 -7.44 -0.18 2.96
CA GLY A 272 -8.10 0.32 1.74
C GLY A 272 -8.38 -0.72 0.66
N PHE A 273 -8.19 -2.01 0.94
CA PHE A 273 -8.38 -3.09 -0.03
C PHE A 273 -9.70 -3.84 0.15
N GLY A 274 -10.06 -4.62 -0.88
CA GLY A 274 -11.15 -5.59 -0.84
C GLY A 274 -12.46 -5.14 -1.47
N GLY A 275 -12.58 -3.86 -1.86
CA GLY A 275 -13.75 -3.36 -2.58
C GLY A 275 -15.07 -3.44 -1.80
N PHE A 276 -15.00 -3.76 -0.51
CA PHE A 276 -16.15 -3.95 0.39
C PHE A 276 -17.07 -2.73 0.37
N ASP A 277 -18.34 -2.95 0.03
CA ASP A 277 -19.36 -1.91 0.13
C ASP A 277 -19.56 -1.50 1.58
N VAL A 278 -19.12 -0.27 1.87
CA VAL A 278 -19.19 0.38 3.19
C VAL A 278 -20.63 0.62 3.67
N GLY A 279 -21.64 0.49 2.81
CA GLY A 279 -23.05 0.62 3.18
C GLY A 279 -23.70 -0.66 3.70
N HIS A 280 -23.01 -1.80 3.64
CA HIS A 280 -23.62 -3.12 3.87
C HIS A 280 -22.93 -3.94 4.96
N ALA A 281 -23.67 -4.91 5.49
CA ALA A 281 -23.17 -5.87 6.46
C ALA A 281 -22.88 -7.23 5.82
N TYR A 282 -21.80 -7.85 6.27
CA TYR A 282 -21.25 -9.08 5.69
C TYR A 282 -21.50 -10.24 6.63
N LEU A 283 -22.16 -11.28 6.14
CA LEU A 283 -22.50 -12.44 6.95
C LEU A 283 -21.25 -13.28 7.19
N SER A 284 -21.06 -13.73 8.43
CA SER A 284 -20.10 -14.78 8.74
C SER A 284 -20.77 -16.16 8.72
N SER A 285 -19.98 -17.22 8.71
CA SER A 285 -20.47 -18.58 8.92
C SER A 285 -20.71 -18.94 10.38
N SER A 286 -20.43 -18.03 11.33
CA SER A 286 -20.50 -18.30 12.77
C SER A 286 -21.82 -17.83 13.39
N GLU A 287 -22.45 -18.74 14.12
CA GLU A 287 -23.60 -18.48 14.99
C GLU A 287 -23.19 -17.73 16.26
N ASP A 288 -24.07 -16.87 16.75
CA ASP A 288 -23.85 -16.16 18.00
C ASP A 288 -24.08 -17.11 19.18
N ALA A 289 -23.02 -17.38 19.93
CA ALA A 289 -23.02 -18.31 21.05
C ALA A 289 -24.07 -17.99 22.14
N SER A 290 -24.54 -16.75 22.23
CA SER A 290 -25.58 -16.36 23.20
C SER A 290 -27.01 -16.69 22.74
N ASP A 291 -27.23 -16.90 21.44
CA ASP A 291 -28.52 -17.32 20.85
C ASP A 291 -28.30 -18.04 19.51
N PRO A 292 -27.62 -19.21 19.51
CA PRO A 292 -27.10 -19.81 18.29
C PRO A 292 -28.19 -20.39 17.40
N ASP A 293 -29.38 -20.67 17.94
CA ASP A 293 -30.52 -21.14 17.16
C ASP A 293 -31.12 -20.03 16.28
N ASN A 294 -31.00 -18.76 16.69
CA ASN A 294 -31.70 -17.65 16.04
C ASN A 294 -30.75 -16.59 15.45
N ARG A 295 -29.50 -16.51 15.91
CA ARG A 295 -28.58 -15.41 15.56
C ARG A 295 -27.23 -15.86 15.03
N ILE A 296 -26.66 -14.99 14.20
CA ILE A 296 -25.32 -15.14 13.60
C ILE A 296 -24.56 -13.84 13.71
N TRP A 297 -23.24 -13.93 13.64
CA TRP A 297 -22.37 -12.78 13.56
C TRP A 297 -22.32 -12.25 12.13
N ASN A 298 -22.53 -10.94 11.98
CA ASN A 298 -22.16 -10.22 10.77
C ASN A 298 -21.11 -9.16 11.10
N GLU A 299 -20.40 -8.70 10.09
CA GLU A 299 -19.49 -7.56 10.21
C GLU A 299 -20.08 -6.31 9.53
N THR A 300 -19.98 -5.18 10.22
CA THR A 300 -20.18 -3.86 9.60
C THR A 300 -18.82 -3.26 9.24
N ILE A 301 -18.50 -3.24 7.95
CA ILE A 301 -17.17 -2.92 7.39
C ILE A 301 -16.64 -1.55 7.81
N VAL A 302 -17.52 -0.54 7.92
CA VAL A 302 -17.14 0.83 8.31
C VAL A 302 -16.64 0.90 9.74
N THR A 303 -17.24 0.11 10.64
CA THR A 303 -16.92 0.15 12.06
C THR A 303 -15.96 -0.95 12.47
N GLY A 304 -15.78 -1.99 11.63
CA GLY A 304 -15.03 -3.20 11.98
C GLY A 304 -15.62 -3.91 13.19
N VAL A 305 -16.94 -3.81 13.39
CA VAL A 305 -17.64 -4.39 14.54
C VAL A 305 -18.47 -5.58 14.10
N LEU A 306 -18.26 -6.70 14.79
CA LEU A 306 -19.11 -7.87 14.71
C LEU A 306 -20.39 -7.65 15.51
N ASN A 307 -21.55 -7.80 14.88
CA ASN A 307 -22.86 -7.63 15.51
C ASN A 307 -23.71 -8.89 15.34
N PRO A 308 -24.45 -9.31 16.38
CA PRO A 308 -25.39 -10.42 16.25
C PRO A 308 -26.65 -9.96 15.51
N ILE A 309 -27.02 -10.68 14.46
CA ILE A 309 -28.25 -10.46 13.69
C ILE A 309 -29.09 -11.74 13.59
N SER A 310 -30.35 -11.63 13.19
CA SER A 310 -31.20 -12.80 12.92
C SER A 310 -30.70 -13.60 11.71
N LYS A 311 -30.78 -14.93 11.75
CA LYS A 311 -30.41 -15.81 10.63
C LYS A 311 -31.18 -15.55 9.34
N GLY A 312 -32.42 -15.08 9.46
CA GLY A 312 -33.27 -14.73 8.32
C GLY A 312 -32.96 -13.36 7.71
N SER A 313 -32.01 -12.60 8.27
CA SER A 313 -31.58 -11.33 7.72
C SER A 313 -30.75 -11.56 6.46
N VAL A 314 -31.14 -10.89 5.37
CA VAL A 314 -30.32 -10.81 4.15
C VAL A 314 -29.05 -10.02 4.43
N GLY A 315 -27.98 -10.35 3.70
CA GLY A 315 -26.70 -9.67 3.80
C GLY A 315 -25.79 -10.04 2.64
N PHE A 316 -24.63 -9.40 2.61
CA PHE A 316 -23.61 -9.69 1.61
C PHE A 316 -22.67 -10.77 2.10
N VAL A 317 -22.08 -11.50 1.17
CA VAL A 317 -21.03 -12.46 1.46
C VAL A 317 -19.83 -12.18 0.59
N SER A 318 -18.66 -12.37 1.19
CA SER A 318 -17.38 -12.42 0.51
C SER A 318 -16.76 -13.76 0.84
N CYS A 319 -16.43 -14.51 -0.21
CA CYS A 319 -15.95 -15.86 -0.07
C CYS A 319 -14.45 -15.86 0.09
N VAL A 320 -13.94 -16.80 0.88
CA VAL A 320 -12.50 -17.01 1.05
C VAL A 320 -12.12 -18.42 0.65
N ARG A 321 -10.85 -18.63 0.28
CA ARG A 321 -10.30 -19.96 0.06
C ARG A 321 -8.81 -20.01 0.37
N SER A 322 -8.33 -21.22 0.59
CA SER A 322 -6.91 -21.51 0.69
C SER A 322 -6.30 -21.70 -0.69
N LEU A 323 -5.14 -21.09 -0.95
CA LEU A 323 -4.37 -21.28 -2.19
C LEU A 323 -2.92 -21.64 -1.91
N ILE A 324 -2.35 -22.45 -2.80
CA ILE A 324 -0.91 -22.73 -2.89
C ILE A 324 -0.32 -21.85 -4.00
N TYR A 325 0.89 -21.33 -3.79
CA TYR A 325 1.61 -20.46 -4.72
C TYR A 325 3.06 -20.89 -4.91
#